data_AF-A0A2U3DP06-F1
#
_entry.id   AF-A0A2U3DP06-F1
#
_cell.length_a   1.000
_cell.length_b   1.000
_cell.length_c   1.000
_cell.angle_alpha   90.00
_cell.angle_beta   90.00
_cell.angle_gamma   90.00
#
_symmetry.space_group_name_H-M   'P 1'
#
loop_
_entity.id
_entity.type
_entity.pdbx_description
1 polymer ?
#
loop_
_entity_poly.entity_id
_entity_poly.type
_entity_poly.pdbx_seq_one_letter_code
_entity_poly.pdbx_strand_id
1 'polypeptide(L)'
;MDPKLIAREIPADCLPPEGKFESRDALYAAINAWAAPRGYAFTTGRSTRKKANGRPTVTYTCDRAGRPGAHRGKGDKPMDPKRQTSTRITGCQFSINAKQDPDGTQWDVKHRPGSQFAVHNHEPSPHISHPRLRALSASDKATTSDLTQASIAPRDIRTYLRQNSSSGGVATQQDIYNCIAKSKRALCEGQSTIQALANELDSQGFWSRIQLDQARRVTAVLFAHPESLAYLQA
;
A
#
# COMPACT_ATOMS: atom_id res chain seq x y z
N MET A 1 -3.08 31.57 32.18
CA MET A 1 -1.96 31.60 31.21
C MET A 1 -2.08 30.36 30.35
N ASP A 2 -2.72 30.49 29.19
CA ASP A 2 -2.85 29.39 28.25
C ASP A 2 -1.47 29.05 27.68
N PRO A 3 -0.99 27.80 27.79
CA PRO A 3 0.18 27.40 27.04
C PRO A 3 -0.24 27.43 25.56
N LYS A 4 0.25 28.44 24.83
CA LYS A 4 0.18 28.48 23.36
C LYS A 4 0.58 27.09 22.86
N LEU A 5 -0.40 26.35 22.34
CA LEU A 5 -0.15 25.25 21.43
C LEU A 5 0.69 25.85 20.31
N ILE A 6 2.01 25.65 20.38
CA ILE A 6 2.90 26.00 19.28
C ILE A 6 2.41 25.14 18.12
N ALA A 7 1.69 25.76 17.18
CA ALA A 7 1.35 25.13 15.93
C ALA A 7 2.66 24.58 15.37
N ARG A 8 2.76 23.26 15.27
CA ARG A 8 3.96 22.63 14.73
C ARG A 8 3.85 22.92 13.24
N GLU A 9 4.68 23.80 12.72
CA GLU A 9 4.75 24.06 11.29
C GLU A 9 5.76 23.11 10.66
N ILE A 10 5.52 22.74 9.39
CA ILE A 10 6.55 22.01 8.64
C ILE A 10 7.74 22.96 8.48
N PRO A 11 8.98 22.52 8.80
CA PRO A 11 10.15 23.37 8.71
C PRO A 11 10.31 24.05 7.34
N ALA A 12 10.85 25.27 7.33
CA ALA A 12 11.06 26.03 6.10
C ALA A 12 11.99 25.31 5.09
N ASP A 13 12.89 24.44 5.57
CA ASP A 13 13.74 23.55 4.77
C ASP A 13 13.00 22.25 4.35
N CYS A 14 11.69 22.34 4.09
CA CYS A 14 10.89 21.20 3.69
C CYS A 14 11.27 20.62 2.33
N LEU A 15 11.90 21.39 1.44
CA LEU A 15 12.35 20.88 0.17
C LEU A 15 13.59 19.97 0.35
N PRO A 16 13.57 18.71 -0.14
CA PRO A 16 14.76 17.88 -0.13
C PRO A 16 15.85 18.51 -1.02
N PRO A 17 17.13 18.35 -0.65
CA PRO A 17 18.24 18.87 -1.45
C PRO A 17 18.18 18.31 -2.87
N GLU A 18 18.49 19.15 -3.85
CA GLU A 18 18.71 18.66 -5.21
C GLU A 18 19.97 17.79 -5.25
N GLY A 19 19.90 16.70 -6.01
CA GLY A 19 20.98 15.73 -6.06
C GLY A 19 20.74 14.67 -7.11
N LYS A 20 21.78 13.88 -7.37
CA LYS A 20 21.77 12.77 -8.33
C LYS A 20 21.75 11.45 -7.60
N PHE A 21 21.03 10.49 -8.19
CA PHE A 21 20.86 9.15 -7.64
C PHE A 21 21.02 8.11 -8.74
N GLU A 22 21.60 6.97 -8.41
CA GLU A 22 21.82 5.84 -9.32
C GLU A 22 20.51 5.21 -9.85
N SER A 23 19.41 5.39 -9.13
CA SER A 23 18.12 4.80 -9.51
C SER A 23 16.95 5.63 -8.99
N ARG A 24 15.79 5.42 -9.61
CA ARG A 24 14.52 5.99 -9.16
C ARG A 24 14.18 5.57 -7.73
N ASP A 25 14.47 4.31 -7.37
CA ASP A 25 14.14 3.78 -6.05
C ASP A 25 15.06 4.34 -4.97
N ALA A 26 16.37 4.48 -5.27
CA ALA A 26 17.32 5.16 -4.39
C ALA A 26 16.93 6.62 -4.14
N LEU A 27 16.58 7.35 -5.20
CA LEU A 27 16.04 8.72 -5.09
C LEU A 27 14.80 8.76 -4.20
N TYR A 28 13.85 7.86 -4.46
CA TYR A 28 12.58 7.85 -3.74
C TYR A 28 12.73 7.48 -2.25
N ALA A 29 13.70 6.62 -1.94
CA ALA A 29 14.09 6.32 -0.56
C ALA A 29 14.72 7.56 0.09
N ALA A 30 15.68 8.22 -0.57
CA ALA A 30 16.39 9.39 -0.04
C ALA A 30 15.44 10.55 0.27
N ILE A 31 14.52 10.91 -0.63
CA ILE A 31 13.57 12.01 -0.37
C ILE A 31 12.59 11.69 0.76
N ASN A 32 12.23 10.41 0.98
CA ASN A 32 11.39 10.02 2.11
C ASN A 32 12.17 9.94 3.42
N ALA A 33 13.46 9.57 3.39
CA ALA A 33 14.34 9.67 4.55
C ALA A 33 14.51 11.13 5.00
N TRP A 34 14.60 12.07 4.04
CA TRP A 34 14.58 13.51 4.32
C TRP A 34 13.26 14.01 4.90
N ALA A 35 12.14 13.56 4.32
CA ALA A 35 10.79 13.97 4.69
C ALA A 35 10.34 13.45 6.06
N ALA A 36 10.75 12.23 6.41
CA ALA A 36 10.32 11.52 7.60
C ALA A 36 10.46 12.37 8.89
N PRO A 37 11.65 12.87 9.27
CA PRO A 37 11.82 13.67 10.50
C PRO A 37 11.09 15.03 10.43
N ARG A 38 10.73 15.49 9.23
CA ARG A 38 9.98 16.74 8.98
C ARG A 38 8.46 16.54 8.99
N GLY A 39 7.99 15.32 9.24
CA GLY A 39 6.57 15.00 9.47
C GLY A 39 5.70 15.00 8.23
N TYR A 40 6.27 14.71 7.06
CA TYR A 40 5.52 14.46 5.85
C TYR A 40 6.13 13.29 5.07
N ALA A 41 5.45 12.85 4.00
CA ALA A 41 5.97 11.80 3.13
C ALA A 41 5.67 12.10 1.67
N PHE A 42 6.47 11.53 0.77
CA PHE A 42 6.24 11.59 -0.66
C PHE A 42 5.51 10.34 -1.16
N THR A 43 4.61 10.53 -2.12
CA THR A 43 4.00 9.49 -2.94
C THR A 43 4.30 9.75 -4.42
N THR A 44 4.23 8.69 -5.25
CA THR A 44 4.33 8.87 -6.70
C THR A 44 3.05 9.50 -7.22
N GLY A 45 3.18 10.69 -7.80
CA GLY A 45 2.09 11.39 -8.49
C GLY A 45 2.08 11.06 -9.98
N ARG A 46 2.06 12.09 -10.82
CA ARG A 46 2.09 11.93 -12.29
C ARG A 46 3.47 11.43 -12.73
N SER A 47 3.50 10.40 -13.56
CA SER A 47 4.69 10.03 -14.33
C SER A 47 4.44 10.30 -15.81
N THR A 48 5.44 10.83 -16.50
CA THR A 48 5.42 10.98 -17.96
C THR A 48 6.38 9.95 -18.54
N ARG A 49 5.83 8.97 -19.26
CA ARG A 49 6.62 8.05 -20.07
C ARG A 49 7.11 8.79 -21.32
N LYS A 50 8.31 8.43 -21.79
CA LYS A 50 9.04 9.07 -22.90
C LYS A 50 8.09 9.63 -23.97
N LYS A 51 8.04 10.96 -24.13
CA LYS A 51 7.65 11.53 -25.43
C LYS A 51 8.74 11.16 -26.44
N ALA A 52 8.43 11.21 -27.73
CA ALA A 52 9.33 10.86 -28.83
C ALA A 52 10.79 11.36 -28.67
N ASN A 53 10.99 12.53 -28.02
CA ASN A 53 12.31 13.12 -27.75
C ASN A 53 12.55 13.47 -26.26
N GLY A 54 11.80 12.88 -25.32
CA GLY A 54 11.74 13.33 -23.92
C GLY A 54 12.23 12.31 -22.89
N ARG A 55 13.04 12.77 -21.92
CA ARG A 55 13.49 11.99 -20.76
C ARG A 55 12.32 11.69 -19.80
N PRO A 56 12.21 10.48 -19.23
CA PRO A 56 11.22 10.19 -18.21
C PRO A 56 11.28 11.19 -17.05
N THR A 57 10.12 11.70 -16.66
CA THR A 57 9.98 12.57 -15.49
C THR A 57 8.89 12.00 -14.59
N VAL A 58 9.19 11.89 -13.32
CA VAL A 58 8.26 11.44 -12.28
C VAL A 58 8.06 12.60 -11.31
N THR A 59 6.81 13.02 -11.10
CA THR A 59 6.49 13.98 -10.05
C THR A 59 6.20 13.23 -8.76
N TYR A 60 6.95 13.54 -7.70
CA TYR A 60 6.66 13.09 -6.36
C TYR A 60 5.89 14.17 -5.62
N THR A 61 4.74 13.80 -5.05
CA THR A 61 3.82 14.72 -4.37
C THR A 61 3.73 14.37 -2.89
N CYS A 62 3.30 15.31 -2.05
CA CYS A 62 2.93 15.02 -0.68
C CYS A 62 1.93 13.85 -0.60
N ASP A 63 2.03 12.99 0.41
CA ASP A 63 1.11 11.87 0.63
C ASP A 63 -0.31 12.27 1.06
N ARG A 64 -0.52 13.57 1.32
CA ARG A 64 -1.82 14.23 1.51
C ARG A 64 -2.29 14.99 0.26
N ALA A 65 -1.57 14.86 -0.85
CA ALA A 65 -2.00 15.38 -2.14
C ALA A 65 -3.21 14.62 -2.67
N GLY A 66 -4.00 15.27 -3.53
CA GLY A 66 -5.23 14.72 -4.10
C GLY A 66 -6.46 15.52 -3.67
N ARG A 67 -7.59 15.31 -4.35
CA ARG A 67 -8.85 15.95 -3.96
C ARG A 67 -9.69 14.96 -3.16
N PRO A 68 -10.27 15.37 -2.02
CA PRO A 68 -11.30 14.56 -1.36
C PRO A 68 -12.37 14.15 -2.39
N GLY A 69 -12.66 12.85 -2.50
CA GLY A 69 -13.64 12.32 -3.45
C GLY A 69 -13.16 12.10 -4.89
N ALA A 70 -11.88 12.31 -5.22
CA ALA A 70 -11.33 12.09 -6.56
C ALA A 70 -11.43 10.65 -7.10
N HIS A 71 -11.70 9.67 -6.23
CA HIS A 71 -11.92 8.28 -6.62
C HIS A 71 -13.36 7.99 -7.11
N ARG A 72 -14.27 8.98 -7.08
CA ARG A 72 -15.60 8.85 -7.69
C ARG A 72 -15.45 8.90 -9.21
N GLY A 73 -15.96 7.91 -9.92
CA GLY A 73 -15.93 7.89 -11.38
C GLY A 73 -16.67 9.10 -11.94
N LYS A 74 -16.22 9.63 -13.08
CA LYS A 74 -17.00 10.62 -13.83
C LYS A 74 -18.31 9.95 -14.26
N GLY A 75 -19.41 10.28 -13.59
CA GLY A 75 -20.74 9.71 -13.87
C GLY A 75 -21.34 8.92 -12.71
N ASP A 76 -20.59 8.64 -11.63
CA ASP A 76 -21.17 8.06 -10.43
C ASP A 76 -22.09 9.10 -9.78
N LYS A 77 -23.38 8.78 -9.68
CA LYS A 77 -24.32 9.54 -8.85
C LYS A 77 -23.71 9.64 -7.44
N PRO A 78 -23.87 10.77 -6.72
CA PRO A 78 -23.44 10.87 -5.34
C PRO A 78 -24.22 9.86 -4.50
N MET A 79 -23.66 8.66 -4.38
CA MET A 79 -24.11 7.64 -3.45
C MET A 79 -23.47 7.99 -2.12
N ASP A 80 -24.24 7.91 -1.04
CA ASP A 80 -23.69 8.13 0.29
C ASP A 80 -22.46 7.23 0.49
N PRO A 81 -21.36 7.78 1.03
CA PRO A 81 -20.19 6.98 1.31
C PRO A 81 -20.62 5.76 2.13
N LYS A 82 -20.41 4.55 1.60
CA LYS A 82 -20.65 3.30 2.36
C LYS A 82 -19.87 3.26 3.67
N ARG A 83 -18.84 4.10 3.82
CA ARG A 83 -18.06 4.28 5.05
C ARG A 83 -17.80 5.77 5.27
N GLN A 84 -18.16 6.28 6.44
CA GLN A 84 -17.78 7.61 6.92
C GLN A 84 -16.34 7.55 7.43
N THR A 85 -15.37 7.56 6.51
CA THR A 85 -13.94 7.57 6.88
C THR A 85 -13.39 8.98 6.81
N SER A 86 -12.75 9.44 7.87
CA SER A 86 -11.93 10.65 7.80
C SER A 86 -10.80 10.45 6.78
N THR A 87 -10.67 11.38 5.83
CA THR A 87 -9.60 11.37 4.84
C THR A 87 -8.42 12.20 5.33
N ARG A 88 -7.20 11.66 5.20
CA ARG A 88 -5.93 12.39 5.42
C ARG A 88 -5.60 13.39 4.31
N ILE A 89 -6.30 13.32 3.17
CA ILE A 89 -6.04 14.13 1.97
C ILE A 89 -6.50 15.56 2.22
N THR A 90 -5.60 16.53 1.96
CA THR A 90 -5.84 17.96 2.19
C THR A 90 -5.78 18.79 0.90
N GLY A 91 -5.53 18.17 -0.25
CA GLY A 91 -5.27 18.93 -1.48
C GLY A 91 -3.88 19.56 -1.53
N CYS A 92 -2.94 19.10 -0.70
CA CYS A 92 -1.58 19.62 -0.68
C CYS A 92 -0.94 19.55 -2.08
N GLN A 93 -0.37 20.67 -2.52
CA GLN A 93 0.29 20.78 -3.84
C GLN A 93 1.80 20.54 -3.77
N PHE A 94 2.38 20.49 -2.56
CA PHE A 94 3.81 20.28 -2.35
C PHE A 94 4.33 19.10 -3.18
N SER A 95 5.31 19.37 -4.04
CA SER A 95 5.80 18.38 -4.99
C SER A 95 7.14 18.75 -5.61
N ILE A 96 7.89 17.71 -5.96
CA ILE A 96 9.18 17.80 -6.66
C ILE A 96 9.14 16.97 -7.93
N ASN A 97 10.08 17.20 -8.84
CA ASN A 97 10.28 16.38 -10.02
C ASN A 97 11.55 15.54 -9.86
N ALA A 98 11.47 14.27 -10.23
CA ALA A 98 12.61 13.42 -10.50
C ALA A 98 12.73 13.27 -12.02
N LYS A 99 13.86 13.67 -12.57
CA LYS A 99 14.14 13.59 -14.02
C LYS A 99 15.23 12.56 -14.24
N GLN A 100 15.03 11.67 -15.21
CA GLN A 100 16.13 10.83 -15.66
C GLN A 100 17.12 11.68 -16.45
N ASP A 101 18.40 11.39 -16.27
CA ASP A 101 19.51 11.92 -17.06
C ASP A 101 19.38 11.51 -18.56
N PRO A 102 20.14 12.13 -19.48
CA PRO A 102 20.09 11.73 -20.89
C PRO A 102 20.58 10.31 -21.12
N ASP A 103 21.58 9.88 -20.35
CA ASP A 103 22.28 8.60 -20.53
C ASP A 103 21.49 7.42 -19.93
N GLY A 104 20.42 7.70 -19.18
CA GLY A 104 19.55 6.72 -18.54
C GLY A 104 20.10 6.15 -17.24
N THR A 105 21.29 6.58 -16.80
CA THR A 105 22.04 6.01 -15.69
C THR A 105 21.69 6.60 -14.33
N GLN A 106 21.14 7.82 -14.31
CA GLN A 106 20.94 8.59 -13.08
C GLN A 106 19.59 9.31 -13.08
N TRP A 107 19.17 9.67 -11.87
CA TRP A 107 17.97 10.44 -11.61
C TRP A 107 18.31 11.70 -10.80
N ASP A 108 17.90 12.86 -11.32
CA ASP A 108 18.07 14.16 -10.69
C ASP A 108 16.80 14.56 -9.94
N VAL A 109 16.94 14.94 -8.67
CA VAL A 109 15.91 15.69 -7.95
C VAL A 109 15.94 17.14 -8.40
N LYS A 110 14.77 17.65 -8.81
CA LYS A 110 14.55 19.03 -9.21
C LYS A 110 13.33 19.63 -8.51
N HIS A 111 13.52 20.81 -7.93
CA HIS A 111 12.41 21.58 -7.38
C HIS A 111 11.49 22.04 -8.49
N ARG A 112 10.20 22.18 -8.17
CA ARG A 112 9.22 22.66 -9.14
C ARG A 112 9.13 24.19 -9.08
N PRO A 113 9.05 24.88 -10.23
CA PRO A 113 8.82 26.31 -10.24
C PRO A 113 7.41 26.61 -9.71
N GLY A 114 7.31 27.59 -8.80
CA GLY A 114 6.07 28.00 -8.16
C GLY A 114 6.07 27.73 -6.65
N SER A 115 5.74 28.76 -5.86
CA SER A 115 5.75 28.71 -4.40
C SER A 115 4.80 27.65 -3.84
N GLN A 116 3.68 27.38 -4.52
CA GLN A 116 2.70 26.39 -4.11
C GLN A 116 3.23 24.95 -4.06
N PHE A 117 4.34 24.66 -4.77
CA PHE A 117 4.97 23.35 -4.75
C PHE A 117 6.06 23.22 -3.68
N ALA A 118 6.42 24.33 -3.04
CA ALA A 118 7.40 24.42 -1.97
C ALA A 118 6.77 24.61 -0.58
N VAL A 119 5.44 24.68 -0.48
CA VAL A 119 4.72 24.92 0.77
C VAL A 119 3.67 23.84 1.02
N HIS A 120 3.58 23.39 2.26
CA HIS A 120 2.52 22.50 2.72
C HIS A 120 1.31 23.29 3.23
N ASN A 121 0.12 22.72 3.05
CA ASN A 121 -1.14 23.30 3.55
C ASN A 121 -1.66 22.58 4.81
N HIS A 122 -0.79 21.88 5.51
CA HIS A 122 -1.11 21.07 6.67
C HIS A 122 0.09 21.02 7.61
N GLU A 123 -0.19 20.75 8.88
CA GLU A 123 0.82 20.52 9.92
C GLU A 123 1.59 19.20 9.68
N PRO A 124 2.82 19.06 10.22
CA PRO A 124 3.56 17.82 10.23
C PRO A 124 2.81 16.77 11.05
N SER A 125 3.05 15.50 10.75
CA SER A 125 2.44 14.38 11.46
C SER A 125 3.46 13.30 11.78
N PRO A 126 3.22 12.48 12.81
CA PRO A 126 4.16 11.43 13.20
C PRO A 126 4.26 10.37 12.09
N HIS A 127 5.39 9.67 12.03
CA HIS A 127 5.67 8.67 10.99
C HIS A 127 4.55 7.63 10.81
N ILE A 128 3.91 7.21 11.91
CA ILE A 128 2.80 6.26 11.90
C ILE A 128 1.56 6.75 11.13
N SER A 129 1.40 8.06 10.96
CA SER A 129 0.31 8.64 10.19
C SER A 129 0.53 8.50 8.69
N HIS A 130 1.75 8.23 8.23
CA HIS A 130 2.11 8.18 6.82
C HIS A 130 2.28 6.73 6.35
N PRO A 131 1.34 6.16 5.56
CA PRO A 131 1.42 4.79 5.05
C PRO A 131 2.76 4.44 4.40
N ARG A 132 3.39 5.42 3.74
CA ARG A 132 4.68 5.24 3.09
C ARG A 132 5.82 4.99 4.07
N LEU A 133 5.83 5.69 5.22
CA LEU A 133 6.89 5.62 6.21
C LEU A 133 6.75 4.40 7.14
N ARG A 134 5.55 3.84 7.25
CA ARG A 134 5.27 2.61 8.02
C ARG A 134 5.18 1.33 7.18
N ALA A 135 5.53 1.42 5.91
CA ALA A 135 5.48 0.26 5.02
C ALA A 135 6.51 -0.79 5.45
N LEU A 136 6.09 -2.06 5.51
CA LEU A 136 6.99 -3.18 5.79
C LEU A 136 8.11 -3.24 4.75
N SER A 137 9.32 -3.55 5.22
CA SER A 137 10.49 -3.80 4.37
C SER A 137 10.24 -4.99 3.43
N ALA A 138 11.08 -5.15 2.41
CA ALA A 138 11.00 -6.32 1.52
C ALA A 138 11.22 -7.62 2.31
N SER A 139 12.19 -7.63 3.22
CA SER A 139 12.47 -8.76 4.11
C SER A 139 11.29 -9.07 5.01
N ASP A 140 10.70 -8.08 5.69
CA ASP A 140 9.55 -8.31 6.56
C ASP A 140 8.33 -8.85 5.80
N LYS A 141 8.14 -8.41 4.55
CA LYS A 141 7.09 -8.94 3.67
C LYS A 141 7.34 -10.39 3.29
N ALA A 142 8.59 -10.74 2.95
CA ALA A 142 8.98 -12.12 2.66
C ALA A 142 8.73 -13.02 3.87
N THR A 143 9.24 -12.63 5.05
CA THR A 143 9.00 -13.35 6.31
C THR A 143 7.50 -13.49 6.63
N THR A 144 6.70 -12.45 6.41
CA THR A 144 5.25 -12.52 6.59
C THR A 144 4.62 -13.55 5.66
N SER A 145 5.10 -13.64 4.41
CA SER A 145 4.63 -14.61 3.43
C SER A 145 4.97 -16.04 3.87
N ASP A 146 6.22 -16.29 4.26
CA ASP A 146 6.68 -17.63 4.68
C ASP A 146 5.90 -18.14 5.90
N LEU A 147 5.73 -17.28 6.92
CA LEU A 147 4.96 -17.64 8.11
C LEU A 147 3.46 -17.83 7.80
N THR A 148 2.92 -17.08 6.84
CA THR A 148 1.54 -17.27 6.38
C THR A 148 1.37 -18.61 5.68
N GLN A 149 2.34 -19.01 4.85
CA GLN A 149 2.34 -20.30 4.15
C GLN A 149 2.50 -21.47 5.13
N ALA A 150 3.29 -21.30 6.19
CA ALA A 150 3.41 -22.24 7.30
C ALA A 150 2.17 -22.27 8.23
N SER A 151 1.07 -21.60 7.85
CA SER A 151 -0.18 -21.55 8.61
C SER A 151 -0.05 -20.99 10.03
N ILE A 152 0.97 -20.16 10.30
CA ILE A 152 1.14 -19.50 11.59
C ILE A 152 0.03 -18.47 11.80
N ALA A 153 -0.51 -18.41 13.02
CA ALA A 153 -1.60 -17.50 13.33
C ALA A 153 -1.18 -16.03 13.19
N PRO A 154 -2.02 -15.13 12.63
CA PRO A 154 -1.67 -13.73 12.41
C PRO A 154 -1.15 -12.97 13.65
N ARG A 155 -1.66 -13.34 14.84
CA ARG A 155 -1.22 -12.76 16.12
C ARG A 155 0.24 -13.10 16.44
N ASP A 156 0.70 -14.29 16.06
CA ASP A 156 2.04 -14.78 16.36
C ASP A 156 3.01 -14.25 15.31
N ILE A 157 2.59 -14.17 14.04
CA ILE A 157 3.32 -13.43 12.99
C ILE A 157 3.58 -11.98 13.42
N ARG A 158 2.55 -11.29 13.95
CA ARG A 158 2.70 -9.92 14.46
C ARG A 158 3.72 -9.83 15.60
N THR A 159 3.67 -10.78 16.52
CA THR A 159 4.59 -10.82 17.68
C THR A 159 6.02 -11.07 17.21
N TYR A 160 6.20 -12.01 16.29
CA TYR A 160 7.48 -12.31 15.66
C TYR A 160 8.08 -11.07 14.97
N LEU A 161 7.30 -10.37 14.14
CA LEU A 161 7.77 -9.16 13.46
C LEU A 161 8.13 -8.05 14.46
N ARG A 162 7.37 -7.87 15.54
CA ARG A 162 7.72 -6.87 16.57
C ARG A 162 9.08 -7.14 17.23
N GLN A 163 9.49 -8.40 17.32
CA GLN A 163 10.74 -8.81 17.97
C GLN A 163 11.92 -8.87 17.00
N ASN A 164 11.68 -9.23 15.73
CA ASN A 164 12.74 -9.59 14.78
C ASN A 164 12.85 -8.63 13.59
N SER A 165 11.91 -7.70 13.40
CA SER A 165 11.94 -6.78 12.26
C SER A 165 12.98 -5.67 12.43
N SER A 166 13.83 -5.51 11.41
CA SER A 166 14.77 -4.39 11.29
C SER A 166 14.07 -3.04 11.17
N SER A 167 12.78 -3.01 10.80
CA SER A 167 11.96 -1.80 10.63
C SER A 167 11.47 -1.18 11.96
N GLY A 168 11.91 -1.67 13.13
CA GLY A 168 11.69 -1.02 14.41
C GLY A 168 10.22 -0.91 14.86
N GLY A 169 9.33 -1.78 14.35
CA GLY A 169 7.92 -1.82 14.78
C GLY A 169 7.04 -0.64 14.33
N VAL A 170 7.47 0.12 13.31
CA VAL A 170 6.71 1.28 12.79
C VAL A 170 5.39 0.86 12.10
N ALA A 171 5.34 -0.36 11.56
CA ALA A 171 4.15 -0.93 10.94
C ALA A 171 3.02 -1.14 11.96
N THR A 172 1.81 -0.72 11.58
CA THR A 172 0.63 -0.93 12.44
C THR A 172 0.16 -2.39 12.38
N GLN A 173 -0.69 -2.79 13.32
CA GLN A 173 -1.36 -4.09 13.25
C GLN A 173 -2.12 -4.26 11.93
N GLN A 174 -2.79 -3.21 11.45
CA GLN A 174 -3.53 -3.29 10.18
C GLN A 174 -2.60 -3.51 8.99
N ASP A 175 -1.39 -2.96 8.99
CA ASP A 175 -0.42 -3.19 7.89
C ASP A 175 0.01 -4.64 7.80
N ILE A 176 0.29 -5.26 8.95
CA ILE A 176 0.67 -6.67 9.04
C ILE A 176 -0.50 -7.54 8.56
N TYR A 177 -1.72 -7.26 9.01
CA TYR A 177 -2.90 -8.00 8.58
C TYR A 177 -3.18 -7.83 7.08
N ASN A 178 -2.98 -6.62 6.53
CA ASN A 178 -3.08 -6.38 5.10
C ASN A 178 -2.02 -7.16 4.31
N CYS A 179 -0.81 -7.29 4.85
CA CYS A 179 0.27 -8.08 4.26
C CYS A 179 -0.04 -9.59 4.27
N ILE A 180 -0.54 -10.12 5.39
CA ILE A 180 -1.02 -11.50 5.50
C ILE A 180 -2.14 -11.76 4.49
N ALA A 181 -3.14 -10.88 4.44
CA ALA A 181 -4.25 -11.00 3.50
C ALA A 181 -3.77 -10.94 2.03
N LYS A 182 -2.74 -10.13 1.73
CA LYS A 182 -2.12 -10.11 0.41
C LYS A 182 -1.42 -11.45 0.10
N SER A 183 -0.69 -12.01 1.05
CA SER A 183 0.01 -13.30 0.89
C SER A 183 -0.98 -14.44 0.66
N LYS A 184 -2.08 -14.49 1.43
CA LYS A 184 -3.16 -15.47 1.21
C LYS A 184 -3.80 -15.35 -0.17
N ARG A 185 -4.06 -14.12 -0.65
CA ARG A 185 -4.61 -13.91 -2.01
C ARG A 185 -3.63 -14.35 -3.10
N ALA A 186 -2.33 -14.17 -2.89
CA ALA A 186 -1.31 -14.62 -3.83
C ALA A 186 -1.23 -16.16 -3.87
N LEU A 187 -1.34 -16.83 -2.72
CA LEU A 187 -1.42 -18.30 -2.65
C LEU A 187 -2.64 -18.84 -3.40
N CYS A 188 -3.77 -18.14 -3.33
CA CYS A 188 -4.96 -18.51 -4.09
C CYS A 188 -4.89 -18.11 -5.58
N GLU A 189 -3.76 -17.61 -6.11
CA GLU A 189 -3.60 -17.17 -7.50
C GLU A 189 -4.68 -16.18 -7.98
N GLY A 190 -5.25 -15.39 -7.07
CA GLY A 190 -6.37 -14.48 -7.36
C GLY A 190 -7.75 -15.15 -7.42
N GLN A 191 -7.82 -16.46 -7.22
CA GLN A 191 -9.07 -17.19 -7.00
C GLN A 191 -9.70 -16.82 -5.65
N SER A 192 -11.03 -16.88 -5.59
CA SER A 192 -11.73 -16.79 -4.32
C SER A 192 -11.42 -18.03 -3.47
N THR A 193 -11.51 -17.91 -2.14
CA THR A 193 -11.28 -19.05 -1.23
C THR A 193 -12.17 -20.23 -1.57
N ILE A 194 -13.41 -19.99 -2.03
CA ILE A 194 -14.29 -21.07 -2.47
C ILE A 194 -13.83 -21.73 -3.77
N GLN A 195 -13.32 -20.95 -4.71
CA GLN A 195 -12.82 -21.52 -5.97
C GLN A 195 -11.57 -22.37 -5.71
N ALA A 196 -10.68 -21.92 -4.83
CA ALA A 196 -9.54 -22.71 -4.39
C ALA A 196 -10.00 -24.01 -3.70
N LEU A 197 -11.01 -23.94 -2.81
CA LEU A 197 -11.60 -25.13 -2.18
C LEU A 197 -12.20 -26.10 -3.22
N ALA A 198 -12.96 -25.60 -4.19
CA ALA A 198 -13.58 -26.41 -5.23
C ALA A 198 -12.52 -27.15 -6.05
N ASN A 199 -11.48 -26.44 -6.48
CA ASN A 199 -10.37 -27.02 -7.24
C ASN A 199 -9.61 -28.08 -6.43
N GLU A 200 -9.38 -27.83 -5.13
CA GLU A 200 -8.71 -28.80 -4.25
C GLU A 200 -9.55 -30.08 -4.10
N LEU A 201 -10.85 -29.94 -3.83
CA LEU A 201 -11.78 -31.08 -3.72
C LEU A 201 -11.77 -31.92 -5.01
N ASP A 202 -11.85 -31.27 -6.17
CA ASP A 202 -11.79 -31.97 -7.46
C ASP A 202 -10.44 -32.66 -7.68
N SER A 203 -9.33 -31.98 -7.35
CA SER A 203 -7.97 -32.53 -7.52
C SER A 203 -7.69 -33.75 -6.64
N GLN A 204 -8.27 -33.78 -5.44
CA GLN A 204 -8.15 -34.87 -4.47
C GLN A 204 -9.22 -35.98 -4.70
N GLY A 205 -10.06 -35.85 -5.73
CA GLY A 205 -11.07 -36.84 -6.08
C GLY A 205 -12.27 -36.89 -5.14
N PHE A 206 -12.52 -35.83 -4.37
CA PHE A 206 -13.71 -35.72 -3.54
C PHE A 206 -14.93 -35.50 -4.42
N TRP A 207 -16.04 -36.16 -4.09
CA TRP A 207 -17.33 -35.76 -4.63
C TRP A 207 -17.77 -34.48 -3.93
N SER A 208 -18.18 -33.46 -4.68
CA SER A 208 -18.62 -32.20 -4.11
C SER A 208 -19.84 -31.59 -4.82
N ARG A 209 -20.62 -30.80 -4.07
CA ARG A 209 -21.68 -29.92 -4.57
C ARG A 209 -21.60 -28.58 -3.86
N ILE A 210 -21.58 -27.51 -4.65
CA ILE A 210 -21.57 -26.12 -4.17
C ILE A 210 -22.84 -25.43 -4.67
N GLN A 211 -23.61 -24.86 -3.75
CA GLN A 211 -24.80 -24.07 -4.07
C GLN A 211 -24.49 -22.57 -4.05
N LEU A 212 -25.08 -21.85 -5.01
CA LEU A 212 -24.96 -20.41 -5.14
C LEU A 212 -26.35 -19.75 -5.09
N ASP A 213 -26.43 -18.55 -4.52
CA ASP A 213 -27.62 -17.71 -4.60
C ASP A 213 -27.70 -16.93 -5.94
N GLN A 214 -28.76 -16.13 -6.09
CA GLN A 214 -28.98 -15.27 -7.26
C GLN A 214 -27.86 -14.24 -7.47
N ALA A 215 -27.12 -13.88 -6.42
CA ALA A 215 -25.98 -12.97 -6.47
C ALA A 215 -24.64 -13.71 -6.64
N ARG A 216 -24.66 -15.01 -7.01
CA ARG A 216 -23.49 -15.88 -7.20
C ARG A 216 -22.63 -16.03 -5.94
N ARG A 217 -23.22 -15.89 -4.75
CA ARG A 217 -22.56 -16.13 -3.46
C ARG A 217 -22.82 -17.55 -3.01
N VAL A 218 -21.84 -18.16 -2.37
CA VAL A 218 -21.95 -19.54 -1.86
C VAL A 218 -22.89 -19.57 -0.66
N THR A 219 -23.87 -20.46 -0.72
CA THR A 219 -24.86 -20.65 0.37
C THR A 219 -24.69 -21.98 1.09
N ALA A 220 -24.20 -23.02 0.40
CA ALA A 220 -23.94 -24.33 0.99
C ALA A 220 -22.85 -25.07 0.21
N VAL A 221 -22.10 -25.91 0.91
CA VAL A 221 -21.10 -26.82 0.34
C VAL A 221 -21.29 -28.19 0.99
N LEU A 222 -21.40 -29.24 0.17
CA LEU A 222 -21.39 -30.63 0.59
C LEU A 222 -20.27 -31.34 -0.16
N PHE A 223 -19.44 -32.11 0.56
CA PHE A 223 -18.43 -32.96 -0.06
C PHE A 223 -18.26 -34.26 0.73
N ALA A 224 -17.80 -35.30 0.04
CA ALA A 224 -17.55 -36.61 0.62
C ALA A 224 -16.22 -37.19 0.12
N HIS A 225 -15.47 -37.83 1.01
CA HIS A 225 -14.25 -38.55 0.65
C HIS A 225 -14.61 -39.73 -0.27
N PRO A 226 -13.83 -40.03 -1.32
CA PRO A 226 -14.14 -41.10 -2.26
C PRO A 226 -14.33 -42.46 -1.57
N GLU A 227 -13.55 -42.78 -0.54
CA GLU A 227 -13.73 -44.03 0.23
C GLU A 227 -15.06 -44.07 1.00
N SER A 228 -15.52 -42.94 1.54
CA SER A 228 -16.82 -42.87 2.22
C SER A 228 -17.97 -43.20 1.29
N LEU A 229 -17.85 -42.87 0.00
CA LEU A 229 -18.83 -43.25 -1.02
C LEU A 229 -18.74 -44.72 -1.39
N ALA A 230 -17.54 -45.32 -1.37
CA ALA A 230 -17.37 -46.75 -1.58
C ALA A 230 -18.06 -47.57 -0.47
N TYR A 231 -17.99 -47.12 0.78
CA TYR A 231 -18.69 -47.76 1.90
C TYR A 231 -20.22 -47.66 1.83
N LEU A 232 -20.77 -46.74 1.02
CA LEU A 232 -22.22 -46.59 0.83
C LEU A 232 -22.82 -47.56 -0.20
N GLN A 233 -22.01 -48.32 -0.95
CA GLN A 233 -22.47 -49.28 -1.95
C GLN A 233 -22.85 -50.66 -1.37
N ALA A 234 -23.29 -50.71 -0.10
CA ALA A 234 -23.78 -51.93 0.54
C ALA A 234 -25.18 -52.34 0.06
#